data_AF-I1NQ04-F1
#
_entry.id   AF-I1NQ04-F1
#
_cell.length_a   1.000
_cell.length_b   1.000
_cell.length_c   1.000
_cell.angle_alpha   90.00
_cell.angle_beta   90.00
_cell.angle_gamma   90.00
#
_symmetry.space_group_name_H-M   'P 1'
#
loop_
_entity.id
_entity.type
_entity.pdbx_description
1 polymer ?
#
loop_
_entity_poly.entity_id
_entity_poly.type
_entity_poly.pdbx_seq_one_letter_code
_entity_poly.pdbx_strand_id
1 'polypeptide(L)'
;MGACCCCFPVYKPARENPMRSTRESLIQHKPRPTTPYHPPPPPFITYTDKGMNAVERFKTGFENFRNTIYDKRPELFERLKTGQSPKTLFWFV
;
A
#
# COMPACT_ATOMS: atom_id res chain seq x y z
N MET A 1 30.74 11.28 -38.75
CA MET A 1 29.32 11.42 -39.19
C MET A 1 28.99 10.17 -39.99
N GLY A 2 28.02 9.32 -39.73
CA GLY A 2 26.94 9.25 -38.73
C GLY A 2 26.06 8.03 -39.07
N ALA A 3 25.30 7.57 -38.07
CA ALA A 3 24.14 6.66 -38.11
C ALA A 3 24.37 5.22 -38.63
N CYS A 4 24.29 4.17 -37.80
CA CYS A 4 23.12 3.64 -37.09
C CYS A 4 22.16 2.86 -38.02
N CYS A 5 22.37 1.54 -38.12
CA CYS A 5 21.35 0.56 -38.55
C CYS A 5 21.63 -0.79 -37.88
N CYS A 6 21.40 -0.91 -36.57
CA CYS A 6 21.21 -2.23 -35.95
C CYS A 6 19.77 -2.66 -36.17
N CYS A 7 19.54 -3.41 -37.25
CA CYS A 7 18.26 -4.05 -37.52
C CYS A 7 18.02 -5.16 -36.48
N PHE A 8 17.13 -4.93 -35.52
CA PHE A 8 16.56 -6.01 -34.72
C PHE A 8 15.47 -6.71 -35.55
N PRO A 9 15.45 -8.06 -35.65
CA PRO A 9 14.35 -8.75 -36.30
C PRO A 9 13.03 -8.47 -35.56
N VAL A 10 12.05 -8.01 -36.33
CA VAL A 10 10.66 -7.76 -35.91
C VAL A 10 9.97 -9.11 -35.76
N TYR A 11 10.22 -9.81 -34.64
CA TYR A 11 9.36 -10.89 -34.21
C TYR A 11 9.10 -10.74 -32.72
N LYS A 12 7.97 -10.10 -32.38
CA LYS A 12 7.40 -10.20 -31.05
C LYS A 12 6.56 -11.48 -31.02
N PRO A 13 6.97 -12.54 -30.31
CA PRO A 13 6.02 -13.61 -30.01
C PRO A 13 4.88 -13.01 -29.18
N ALA A 14 3.66 -13.47 -29.43
CA ALA A 14 2.51 -13.07 -28.63
C ALA A 14 2.82 -13.31 -27.15
N ARG A 15 2.80 -12.25 -26.34
CA ARG A 15 3.04 -12.37 -24.90
C ARG A 15 1.83 -13.09 -24.31
N GLU A 16 1.94 -14.40 -24.14
CA GLU A 16 0.96 -15.18 -23.40
C GLU A 16 0.91 -14.62 -21.98
N ASN A 17 -0.26 -14.15 -21.58
CA ASN A 17 -0.44 -13.56 -20.27
C ASN A 17 -0.42 -14.70 -19.24
N PRO A 18 0.58 -14.82 -18.36
CA PRO A 18 0.71 -15.95 -17.44
C PRO A 18 -0.43 -16.02 -16.43
N MET A 19 -1.26 -14.97 -16.36
CA MET A 19 -2.46 -14.90 -15.54
C MET A 19 -3.74 -15.21 -16.33
N ARG A 20 -3.69 -16.07 -17.37
CA ARG A 20 -4.88 -16.83 -17.75
C ARG A 20 -5.03 -17.97 -16.73
N SER A 21 -5.57 -17.63 -15.56
CA SER A 21 -6.16 -18.65 -14.70
C SER A 21 -7.31 -19.26 -15.48
N THR A 22 -7.07 -20.48 -15.94
CA THR A 22 -8.07 -21.40 -16.45
C THR A 22 -9.30 -21.29 -15.56
N ARG A 23 -10.44 -20.94 -16.15
CA ARG A 23 -11.74 -21.23 -15.56
C ARG A 23 -11.86 -22.76 -15.47
N GLU A 24 -11.26 -23.32 -14.45
CA GLU A 24 -11.44 -24.69 -13.98
C GLU A 24 -12.04 -24.56 -12.59
N SER A 25 -13.36 -24.61 -12.53
CA SER A 25 -14.15 -25.83 -12.37
C SER A 25 -14.44 -26.04 -10.89
N LEU A 26 -15.65 -25.61 -10.51
CA LEU A 26 -16.52 -26.28 -9.56
C LEU A 26 -15.83 -26.91 -8.34
N ILE A 27 -15.25 -26.09 -7.45
CA ILE A 27 -14.99 -26.54 -6.09
C ILE A 27 -16.25 -26.24 -5.26
N GLN A 28 -17.05 -27.29 -5.10
CA GLN A 28 -18.19 -27.36 -4.20
C GLN A 28 -17.68 -27.18 -2.76
N HIS A 29 -17.71 -25.96 -2.25
CA HIS A 29 -17.32 -25.69 -0.87
C HIS A 29 -18.38 -26.22 0.10
N LYS A 30 -18.03 -27.30 0.81
CA LYS A 30 -18.71 -27.77 2.02
C LYS A 30 -18.74 -26.63 3.05
N PRO A 31 -19.88 -26.32 3.71
CA PRO A 31 -19.92 -25.27 4.73
C PRO A 31 -19.05 -25.70 5.93
N ARG A 32 -18.03 -24.90 6.27
CA ARG A 32 -17.20 -25.13 7.46
C ARG A 32 -17.68 -24.23 8.60
N PRO A 33 -17.74 -24.75 9.85
CA PRO A 33 -18.46 -24.11 10.95
C PRO A 33 -17.70 -22.94 11.60
N THR A 34 -18.49 -22.02 12.12
CA THR A 34 -18.24 -21.03 13.19
C THR A 34 -17.01 -20.12 13.07
N THR A 35 -17.30 -18.86 12.78
CA THR A 35 -16.53 -17.63 13.00
C THR A 35 -15.40 -17.74 14.03
N PRO A 36 -14.13 -17.64 13.60
CA PRO A 36 -13.04 -17.29 14.51
C PRO A 36 -13.28 -15.85 15.03
N TYR A 37 -13.21 -15.66 16.34
CA TYR A 37 -13.23 -14.33 16.96
C TYR A 37 -12.01 -13.53 16.50
N HIS A 38 -12.14 -12.79 15.42
CA HIS A 38 -11.21 -11.72 15.10
C HIS A 38 -11.51 -10.56 16.05
N PRO A 39 -10.53 -10.03 16.81
CA PRO A 39 -10.72 -8.74 17.46
C PRO A 39 -11.06 -7.72 16.37
N PRO A 40 -11.99 -6.79 16.64
CA PRO A 40 -12.31 -5.75 15.66
C PRO A 40 -11.03 -5.02 15.27
N PRO A 41 -10.85 -4.67 13.99
CA PRO A 41 -9.72 -3.82 13.60
C PRO A 41 -9.73 -2.58 14.50
N PRO A 42 -8.56 -2.11 14.97
CA PRO A 42 -8.50 -0.86 15.72
C PRO A 42 -9.26 0.21 14.92
N PRO A 43 -10.06 1.06 15.57
CA PRO A 43 -10.86 2.05 14.88
C PRO A 43 -9.93 2.83 13.97
N PHE A 44 -10.10 2.66 12.65
CA PHE A 44 -9.54 3.60 11.70
C PHE A 44 -10.14 4.93 12.10
N ILE A 45 -9.30 5.88 12.52
CA ILE A 45 -9.76 7.24 12.82
C ILE A 45 -10.12 7.85 11.47
N THR A 46 -11.28 7.48 10.94
CA THR A 46 -11.90 8.14 9.81
C THR A 46 -12.39 9.46 10.38
N TYR A 47 -11.56 10.51 10.31
CA TYR A 47 -11.97 11.90 10.48
C TYR A 47 -12.96 12.35 9.37
N THR A 48 -13.76 11.44 8.84
CA THR A 48 -14.96 11.74 8.06
C THR A 48 -16.11 11.93 9.05
N ASP A 49 -15.93 12.81 10.02
CA ASP A 49 -17.10 13.47 10.57
C ASP A 49 -17.62 14.36 9.45
N LYS A 50 -18.89 14.17 9.07
CA LYS A 50 -19.50 14.83 7.92
C LYS A 50 -19.67 16.32 8.26
N GLY A 51 -18.59 17.10 8.14
CA GLY A 51 -18.61 18.51 8.53
C GLY A 51 -17.24 19.16 8.64
N MET A 52 -16.17 18.41 8.94
CA MET A 52 -14.83 19.01 9.04
C MET A 52 -14.22 19.25 7.66
N ASN A 53 -13.78 20.48 7.42
CA ASN A 53 -13.09 20.81 6.18
C ASN A 53 -11.70 20.16 6.13
N ALA A 54 -11.09 20.08 4.94
CA ALA A 54 -9.81 19.41 4.77
C ALA A 54 -8.68 20.00 5.64
N VAL A 55 -8.70 21.31 5.88
CA VAL A 55 -7.68 22.01 6.68
C VAL A 55 -7.81 21.62 8.16
N GLU A 56 -9.02 21.61 8.70
CA GLU A 56 -9.29 21.20 10.08
C GLU A 56 -8.91 19.74 10.33
N ARG A 57 -9.22 18.86 9.38
CA ARG A 57 -8.84 17.44 9.46
C ARG A 57 -7.33 17.27 9.49
N PHE A 58 -6.61 18.02 8.65
CA PHE A 58 -5.14 17.96 8.63
C PHE A 58 -4.54 18.49 9.93
N LYS A 59 -5.01 19.64 10.44
CA LYS A 59 -4.53 20.22 11.71
C LYS A 59 -4.75 19.25 12.87
N THR A 60 -5.98 18.78 13.03
CA THR A 60 -6.35 17.87 14.12
C THR A 60 -5.59 16.54 14.02
N GLY A 61 -5.47 15.98 12.81
CA GLY A 61 -4.71 14.76 12.58
C GLY A 61 -3.21 14.92 12.90
N PHE A 62 -2.63 16.07 12.53
CA PHE A 62 -1.23 16.38 12.84
C PHE A 62 -1.00 16.53 14.35
N GLU A 63 -1.87 17.26 15.06
CA GLU A 63 -1.77 17.41 16.52
C GLU A 63 -1.88 16.07 17.24
N ASN A 64 -2.83 15.23 16.81
CA ASN A 64 -2.96 13.88 17.35
C ASN A 64 -1.70 13.04 17.09
N PHE A 65 -1.17 13.04 15.86
CA PHE A 65 0.07 12.35 15.54
C PHE A 65 1.24 12.84 16.41
N ARG A 66 1.38 14.16 16.57
CA ARG A 66 2.43 14.77 17.38
C ARG A 66 2.40 14.27 18.81
N ASN A 67 1.24 14.40 19.47
CA ASN A 67 1.08 14.10 20.89
C ASN A 67 1.11 12.59 21.19
N THR A 68 0.62 11.76 20.25
CA THR A 68 0.46 10.32 20.51
C THR A 68 1.60 9.46 19.99
N ILE A 69 2.34 9.91 18.97
CA ILE A 69 3.39 9.12 18.30
C ILE A 69 4.72 9.84 18.36
N TYR A 70 4.81 11.09 17.87
CA TYR A 70 6.08 11.80 17.72
C TYR A 70 6.73 12.10 19.08
N ASP A 71 6.03 12.80 19.96
CA ASP A 71 6.56 13.22 21.27
C ASP A 71 6.84 12.03 22.19
N LYS A 72 6.14 10.90 22.00
CA LYS A 72 6.35 9.67 22.79
C LYS A 72 7.58 8.86 22.33
N ARG A 73 8.17 9.15 21.18
CA ARG A 73 9.29 8.38 20.61
C ARG A 73 10.44 9.29 20.16
N PRO A 74 10.97 10.16 21.03
CA PRO A 74 11.95 11.17 20.65
C PRO A 74 13.20 10.54 20.04
N GLU A 75 13.74 9.45 20.62
CA GLU A 75 14.95 8.78 20.12
C GLU A 75 14.81 8.26 18.69
N LEU A 76 13.64 7.72 18.33
CA LEU A 76 13.38 7.23 16.98
C LEU A 76 13.42 8.39 15.98
N PHE A 77 12.73 9.49 16.31
CA PHE A 77 12.64 10.63 15.42
C PHE A 77 13.93 11.45 15.35
N GLU A 78 14.70 11.56 16.44
CA GLU A 78 16.05 12.15 16.40
C GLU A 78 16.97 11.38 15.45
N ARG A 79 16.95 10.04 15.51
CA ARG A 79 17.72 9.23 14.55
C ARG A 79 17.25 9.46 13.12
N LEU A 80 15.94 9.47 12.87
CA LEU A 80 15.39 9.69 11.53
C LEU A 80 15.70 11.09 10.97
N LYS A 81 15.95 12.10 11.81
CA LYS A 81 16.41 13.42 11.36
C LYS A 81 17.83 13.39 10.79
N THR A 82 18.69 12.51 11.29
CA THR A 82 20.09 12.39 10.81
C THR A 82 20.19 11.75 9.42
N GLY A 83 19.20 10.92 9.05
CA GLY A 83 19.14 10.28 7.75
C GLY A 83 18.16 9.11 7.72
N GLN A 84 17.77 8.69 6.52
CA GLN A 84 16.90 7.54 6.31
C GLN A 84 17.48 6.61 5.26
N SER A 85 17.43 5.30 5.53
CA SER A 85 17.88 4.24 4.64
C SER A 85 16.83 3.13 4.53
N PRO A 86 15.64 3.43 3.97
CA PRO A 86 14.57 2.44 3.84
C PRO A 86 15.02 1.26 2.98
N LYS A 87 14.71 0.04 3.42
CA LYS A 87 15.11 -1.21 2.74
C LYS A 87 14.21 -1.58 1.57
N THR A 88 12.99 -1.04 1.54
CA THR A 88 11.95 -1.46 0.62
C THR A 88 11.33 -0.24 0.00
N LEU A 89 11.17 -0.27 -1.33
CA LEU A 89 10.40 0.71 -2.08
C LEU A 89 8.97 0.18 -2.23
N PHE A 90 7.99 1.03 -1.92
CA PHE A 90 6.58 0.75 -2.21
C PHE A 90 6.17 1.52 -3.45
N TRP A 91 5.49 0.83 -4.38
CA TRP A 91 4.85 1.46 -5.54
C TRP A 91 3.37 1.06 -5.52
N PHE A 92 2.49 2.04 -5.67
CA PHE A 92 1.07 1.80 -5.81
C PHE A 92 0.77 1.67 -7.30
N VAL A 93 0.39 0.46 -7.73
CA VAL A 93 -0.09 0.16 -9.09
C VAL A 93 -1.58 0.46 -9.20
#